data_AF-A0A227J6J5-F1
#
_entry.id   AF-A0A227J6J5-F1
#
_cell.length_a   1.000
_cell.length_b   1.000
_cell.length_c   1.000
_cell.angle_alpha   90.00
_cell.angle_beta   90.00
_cell.angle_gamma   90.00
#
_symmetry.space_group_name_H-M   'P 1'
#
loop_
_entity.id
_entity.type
_entity.pdbx_description
1 polymer ?
#
loop_
_entity_poly.entity_id
_entity_poly.type
_entity_poly.pdbx_seq_one_letter_code
_entity_poly.pdbx_strand_id
1 'polypeptide(L)'
;SCLHPDDAEQSFTLDTPLYEMMHTNIMTAEPRAGLKESAIYMQKHKVGCLPIVHKGHLVGIITDTDFVTIAINLLELQEEVEPEEIEPDEEAL
;
A
#
# COMPACT_ATOMS: atom_id res chain seq x y z
N SER A 1 -25.35 23.22 15.56
CA SER A 1 -24.17 23.98 16.01
C SER A 1 -23.88 25.01 14.94
N CYS A 2 -23.87 26.28 15.31
CA CYS A 2 -23.68 27.37 14.38
C CYS A 2 -22.19 27.47 14.04
N LEU A 3 -21.83 27.28 12.76
CA LEU A 3 -20.51 27.63 12.25
C LEU A 3 -20.37 29.15 12.32
N HIS A 4 -19.30 29.64 12.92
CA HIS A 4 -19.06 31.07 13.05
C HIS A 4 -18.63 31.62 11.68
N PRO A 5 -19.09 32.81 11.28
CA PRO A 5 -18.73 33.42 9.99
C PRO A 5 -17.22 33.76 9.87
N ASP A 6 -16.46 33.68 10.97
CA ASP A 6 -15.00 33.88 11.00
C ASP A 6 -14.18 32.60 10.74
N ASP A 7 -14.81 31.42 10.58
CA ASP A 7 -14.10 30.18 10.22
C ASP A 7 -13.76 30.09 8.70
N ALA A 8 -14.03 31.16 7.94
CA ALA A 8 -13.71 31.30 6.52
C ALA A 8 -12.25 31.77 6.29
N GLU A 9 -11.30 31.28 7.10
CA GLU A 9 -9.88 31.41 6.79
C GLU A 9 -9.56 30.57 5.54
N GLN A 10 -9.74 31.19 4.39
CA GLN A 10 -9.10 30.94 3.10
C GLN A 10 -8.68 29.47 2.87
N SER A 11 -9.63 28.65 2.42
CA SER A 11 -9.32 27.35 1.80
C SER A 11 -8.59 27.57 0.48
N PHE A 12 -7.29 27.86 0.56
CA PHE A 12 -6.38 28.14 -0.56
C PHE A 12 -6.32 27.02 -1.61
N THR A 13 -6.83 25.83 -1.26
CA THR A 13 -6.77 24.62 -2.10
C THR A 13 -7.78 24.57 -3.23
N LEU A 14 -8.88 25.34 -3.20
CA LEU A 14 -9.91 25.29 -4.25
C LEU A 14 -9.57 26.14 -5.48
N ASP A 15 -8.82 27.24 -5.30
CA ASP A 15 -8.44 28.17 -6.36
C ASP A 15 -7.02 27.91 -6.92
N THR A 16 -6.25 27.04 -6.26
CA THR A 16 -4.90 26.68 -6.71
C THR A 16 -4.97 25.61 -7.79
N PRO A 17 -4.41 25.85 -8.99
CA PRO A 17 -4.36 24.83 -10.05
C PRO A 17 -3.58 23.59 -9.61
N LEU A 18 -4.14 22.41 -9.86
CA LEU A 18 -3.53 21.13 -9.44
C LEU A 18 -2.09 20.93 -9.94
N TYR A 19 -1.77 21.44 -11.15
CA TYR A 19 -0.45 21.30 -11.73
C TYR A 19 0.65 22.03 -10.93
N GLU A 20 0.28 23.01 -10.09
CA GLU A 20 1.21 23.73 -9.22
C GLU A 20 1.63 22.89 -8.01
N MET A 21 0.81 21.90 -7.64
CA MET A 21 1.02 21.06 -6.45
C MET A 21 1.43 19.62 -6.80
N MET A 22 1.27 19.18 -8.05
CA MET A 22 1.56 17.81 -8.45
C MET A 22 3.05 17.58 -8.74
N HIS A 23 3.55 16.40 -8.36
CA HIS A 23 4.81 15.89 -8.91
C HIS A 23 4.54 15.26 -10.28
N THR A 24 5.22 15.73 -11.32
CA THR A 24 5.05 15.23 -12.70
C THR A 24 6.08 14.19 -13.10
N ASN A 25 7.28 14.24 -12.50
CA ASN A 25 8.32 13.25 -12.70
C ASN A 25 8.17 12.11 -11.70
N ILE A 26 7.16 11.27 -11.92
CA ILE A 26 6.87 10.10 -11.09
C ILE A 26 7.36 8.83 -11.78
N MET A 27 7.78 7.85 -10.98
CA MET A 27 8.05 6.52 -11.52
C MET A 27 6.75 5.77 -11.76
N THR A 28 6.72 4.96 -12.82
CA THR A 28 5.62 4.06 -13.16
C THR A 28 6.18 2.65 -13.34
N ALA A 29 5.34 1.64 -13.15
CA ALA A 29 5.67 0.26 -13.47
C ALA A 29 4.74 -0.32 -14.56
N GLU A 30 5.19 -1.34 -15.28
CA GLU A 30 4.32 -2.11 -16.19
C GLU A 30 3.53 -3.17 -15.41
N PRO A 31 2.37 -3.66 -15.90
CA PRO A 31 1.54 -4.64 -15.18
C PRO A 31 2.24 -5.96 -14.86
N ARG A 32 3.34 -6.27 -15.55
CA ARG A 32 4.14 -7.49 -15.36
C ARG A 32 5.39 -7.26 -14.51
N ALA A 33 5.58 -6.05 -13.97
CA ALA A 33 6.68 -5.77 -13.06
C ALA A 33 6.54 -6.62 -11.78
N GLY A 34 7.67 -7.03 -11.22
CA GLY A 34 7.69 -7.82 -9.99
C GLY A 34 7.21 -7.00 -8.79
N LEU A 35 6.39 -7.63 -7.96
CA LEU A 35 5.82 -6.99 -6.77
C LEU A 35 6.90 -6.63 -5.74
N LYS A 36 7.92 -7.49 -5.58
CA LYS A 36 9.03 -7.27 -4.65
C LYS A 36 9.84 -6.05 -5.03
N GLU A 37 10.21 -5.91 -6.30
CA GLU A 37 10.95 -4.76 -6.82
C GLU A 37 10.16 -3.47 -6.63
N SER A 38 8.84 -3.54 -6.86
CA SER A 38 7.91 -2.43 -6.63
C SER A 38 7.90 -2.01 -5.14
N ALA A 39 7.83 -2.98 -4.22
CA ALA A 39 7.88 -2.74 -2.78
C ALA A 39 9.20 -2.09 -2.34
N ILE A 40 10.34 -2.64 -2.80
CA ILE A 40 11.67 -2.11 -2.50
C ILE A 40 11.80 -0.67 -3.00
N TYR A 41 11.29 -0.40 -4.21
CA TYR A 41 11.29 0.96 -4.74
C TYR A 41 10.44 1.90 -3.89
N MET A 42 9.19 1.53 -3.60
CA MET A 42 8.26 2.35 -2.81
C MET A 42 8.85 2.67 -1.43
N GLN A 43 9.42 1.67 -0.76
CA GLN A 43 10.11 1.84 0.52
C GLN A 43 11.33 2.76 0.40
N LYS A 44 12.22 2.51 -0.57
CA LYS A 44 13.46 3.27 -0.76
C LYS A 44 13.19 4.75 -1.07
N HIS A 45 12.17 5.02 -1.86
CA HIS A 45 11.82 6.36 -2.31
C HIS A 45 10.75 7.04 -1.43
N LYS A 46 10.24 6.34 -0.40
CA LYS A 46 9.21 6.82 0.53
C LYS A 46 7.97 7.32 -0.19
N VAL A 47 7.51 6.58 -1.19
CA VAL A 47 6.30 6.87 -1.95
C VAL A 47 5.21 5.86 -1.60
N GLY A 48 4.02 6.35 -1.26
CA GLY A 48 2.90 5.50 -0.83
C GLY A 48 2.06 4.93 -1.97
N CYS A 49 2.40 5.27 -3.22
CA CYS A 49 1.78 4.68 -4.39
C CYS A 49 2.74 4.58 -5.58
N LEU A 50 2.47 3.60 -6.45
CA LEU A 50 3.17 3.37 -7.70
C LEU A 50 2.14 3.20 -8.83
N PRO A 51 2.03 4.17 -9.76
CA PRO A 51 1.15 4.04 -10.92
C PRO A 51 1.59 2.92 -11.86
N ILE A 52 0.62 2.13 -12.30
CA ILE A 52 0.84 1.04 -13.26
C ILE A 52 0.37 1.50 -14.63
N VAL A 53 1.29 1.58 -15.58
CA VAL A 53 1.07 2.08 -16.94
C VAL A 53 1.32 0.97 -17.94
N HIS A 54 0.41 0.81 -18.90
CA HIS A 54 0.57 -0.10 -20.02
C HIS A 54 0.30 0.63 -21.34
N LYS A 55 1.25 0.57 -22.28
CA LYS A 55 1.15 1.25 -23.59
C LYS A 55 0.75 2.74 -23.46
N GLY A 56 1.33 3.44 -22.49
CA GLY A 56 1.06 4.86 -22.23
C GLY A 56 -0.26 5.17 -21.52
N HIS A 57 -1.03 4.16 -21.11
CA HIS A 57 -2.28 4.34 -20.40
C HIS A 57 -2.13 3.90 -18.94
N LEU A 58 -2.63 4.69 -18.00
CA LEU A 58 -2.76 4.29 -16.60
C LEU A 58 -3.80 3.17 -16.50
N VAL A 59 -3.40 2.02 -15.98
CA VAL A 59 -4.26 0.83 -15.84
C VAL A 59 -4.47 0.41 -14.38
N GLY A 60 -3.74 1.00 -13.44
CA GLY A 60 -3.91 0.71 -12.02
C GLY A 60 -2.96 1.50 -11.15
N ILE A 61 -3.08 1.31 -9.84
CA ILE A 61 -2.23 1.94 -8.83
C ILE A 61 -1.95 0.85 -7.78
N ILE A 62 -0.68 0.65 -7.44
CA ILE A 62 -0.29 -0.09 -6.24
C ILE A 62 -0.12 0.92 -5.11
N THR A 63 -0.64 0.61 -3.94
CA THR A 63 -0.59 1.45 -2.73
C THR A 63 0.01 0.67 -1.56
N ASP A 64 0.36 1.38 -0.49
CA ASP A 64 0.80 0.74 0.75
C ASP A 64 -0.23 -0.26 1.31
N THR A 65 -1.53 0.01 1.13
CA THR A 65 -2.62 -0.87 1.57
C THR A 65 -2.55 -2.25 0.91
N ASP A 66 -2.16 -2.33 -0.36
CA ASP A 66 -2.03 -3.61 -1.06
C ASP A 66 -0.97 -4.50 -0.40
N PHE A 67 0.15 -3.90 0.04
CA PHE A 67 1.20 -4.62 0.77
C PHE A 67 0.78 -5.00 2.19
N VAL A 68 0.02 -4.14 2.87
CA VAL A 68 -0.54 -4.46 4.20
C VAL A 68 -1.47 -5.67 4.10
N THR A 69 -2.36 -5.72 3.10
CA THR A 69 -3.23 -6.87 2.87
C THR A 69 -2.43 -8.15 2.62
N ILE A 70 -1.36 -8.08 1.82
CA ILE A 70 -0.49 -9.24 1.58
C ILE A 70 0.19 -9.69 2.86
N ALA A 71 0.68 -8.76 3.69
CA ALA A 71 1.33 -9.07 4.95
C ALA A 71 0.36 -9.76 5.94
N ILE A 72 -0.88 -9.28 6.04
CA ILE A 72 -1.92 -9.91 6.87
C ILE A 72 -2.15 -11.36 6.43
N ASN A 73 -2.40 -11.57 5.14
CA ASN A 73 -2.64 -12.92 4.61
C ASN A 73 -1.44 -13.86 4.84
N LEU A 74 -0.21 -13.34 4.78
CA LEU A 74 0.99 -14.14 5.04
C LEU A 74 1.16 -14.49 6.52
N LEU A 75 0.76 -13.61 7.44
CA LEU A 75 0.81 -13.88 8.88
C LEU A 75 -0.24 -14.93 9.27
N GLU A 76 -1.45 -14.87 8.71
CA GLU A 76 -2.50 -15.87 8.93
C GLU A 76 -2.05 -17.29 8.56
N LEU A 77 -1.33 -17.43 7.44
CA LEU A 77 -0.78 -18.73 7.01
C LEU A 77 0.28 -19.30 7.95
N GLN A 78 0.93 -18.47 8.78
CA GLN A 78 1.91 -18.95 9.78
C GLN A 78 1.23 -19.42 11.06
N GLU A 79 0.05 -18.89 11.39
CA GLU A 79 -0.71 -19.26 12.59
C GLU A 79 -1.44 -20.61 12.44
N GLU A 80 -1.79 -21.04 11.22
CA GLU A 80 -2.39 -22.35 10.96
C GLU A 80 -1.40 -23.53 11.05
N VAL A 81 -0.13 -23.27 11.34
CA VAL A 81 0.94 -24.27 11.50
C VAL A 81 1.40 -24.31 12.97
N GLU A 82 0.48 -24.41 13.92
CA GLU A 82 0.84 -24.90 15.26
C GLU A 82 1.05 -26.42 15.17
N PRO A 83 2.25 -26.96 15.50
CA PRO A 83 2.49 -28.39 15.43
C PRO A 83 1.60 -29.12 16.44
N GLU A 84 0.91 -30.18 16.00
CA GLU A 84 0.25 -31.13 16.90
C GLU A 84 1.23 -31.53 18.00
N GLU A 85 0.85 -31.35 19.26
CA GLU A 85 1.58 -31.90 20.40
C GLU A 85 1.68 -33.41 20.17
N ILE A 86 2.88 -33.91 19.82
CA ILE A 86 3.15 -35.33 19.86
C ILE A 86 3.17 -35.69 21.34
N GLU A 87 2.03 -36.14 21.87
CA GLU A 87 2.00 -36.82 23.16
C GLU A 87 3.01 -37.97 23.06
N PRO A 88 4.05 -38.02 23.91
CA PRO A 88 4.94 -39.16 23.91
C PRO A 88 4.09 -40.38 24.28
N ASP A 89 3.99 -41.34 23.35
CA ASP A 89 3.33 -42.63 23.59
C ASP A 89 3.79 -43.16 24.96
N GLU A 90 2.88 -43.12 25.93
CA GLU A 90 3.04 -43.90 27.15
C GLU A 90 3.13 -45.37 26.73
N GLU A 91 4.19 -46.03 27.20
CA GLU A 91 4.39 -47.48 27.21
C GLU A 91 4.78 -48.15 25.87
N ALA A 92 6.08 -48.11 25.57
CA ALA A 92 6.77 -49.33 25.13
C ALA A 92 7.56 -49.91 26.31
N LEU A 93 6.99 -50.98 26.86
CA LEU A 93 7.47 -51.86 27.95
C LEU A 93 8.97 -52.16 27.96
#